data_AF-A0A4Y9II92-F1
#
_entry.id   AF-A0A4Y9II92-F1
#
_cell.length_a   1.000
_cell.length_b   1.000
_cell.length_c   1.000
_cell.angle_alpha   90.00
_cell.angle_beta   90.00
_cell.angle_gamma   90.00
#
_symmetry.space_group_name_H-M   'P 1'
#
loop_
_entity.id
_entity.type
_entity.pdbx_description
1 polymer ?
#
loop_
_entity_poly.entity_id
_entity_poly.type
_entity_poly.pdbx_seq_one_letter_code
_entity_poly.pdbx_strand_id
1 'polypeptide(L)'
;MSVKQMLFRESDAAVDKSIKIPFEFRNVPSDKVDKVGQHIVIRPASVSTWFRLKPLLAMIEGKDLELAKAAKGKDFNTDIAEVMERYDTLIMEIVYLGIHNNDGDMPEWFKKVLKDSCTWEDIYILFNAIIYRLGTSSFLNTITAMEAVSPLDEREIIALQENKETWLKAALPS
;
A
#
# COMPACT_ATOMS: atom_id res chain seq x y z
N MET A 1 29.18 7.26 -2.01
CA MET A 1 28.43 5.99 -1.97
C MET A 1 26.99 6.28 -2.37
N SER A 2 26.41 5.48 -3.26
CA SER A 2 25.09 5.75 -3.84
C SER A 2 23.96 5.32 -2.90
N VAL A 3 22.89 6.12 -2.78
CA VAL A 3 21.67 5.79 -2.02
C VAL A 3 21.09 4.42 -2.43
N LYS A 4 21.26 4.05 -3.70
CA LYS A 4 20.88 2.72 -4.23
C LYS A 4 21.62 1.56 -3.57
N GLN A 5 22.88 1.75 -3.14
CA GLN A 5 23.68 0.72 -2.47
C GLN A 5 23.32 0.58 -0.99
N MET A 6 22.75 1.62 -0.38
CA MET A 6 22.34 1.61 1.02
C MET A 6 21.02 0.84 1.21
N LEU A 7 20.04 1.06 0.32
CA LEU A 7 18.77 0.35 0.28
C LEU A 7 18.92 -1.18 0.12
N PHE A 8 19.94 -1.62 -0.61
CA PHE A 8 20.16 -3.05 -0.91
C PHE A 8 20.88 -3.83 0.20
N ARG A 9 21.63 -3.14 1.09
CA ARG A 9 22.27 -3.78 2.24
C ARG A 9 21.35 -3.88 3.45
N GLU A 10 20.37 -2.99 3.56
CA GLU A 10 19.37 -3.07 4.62
C GLU A 10 18.24 -4.06 4.30
N SER A 11 18.03 -4.43 3.04
CA SER A 11 16.90 -5.31 2.65
C SER A 11 16.94 -6.72 3.26
N ASP A 12 18.13 -7.30 3.48
CA ASP A 12 18.25 -8.65 4.06
C ASP A 12 18.08 -8.69 5.58
N ALA A 13 18.20 -7.55 6.28
CA ALA A 13 18.13 -7.48 7.74
C ALA A 13 16.92 -6.68 8.28
N ALA A 14 16.07 -6.14 7.39
CA ALA A 14 15.04 -5.15 7.74
C ALA A 14 13.60 -5.57 7.40
N VAL A 15 13.33 -6.87 7.25
CA VAL A 15 11.99 -7.40 6.99
C VAL A 15 10.97 -6.93 8.05
N ASP A 16 11.41 -6.77 9.31
CA ASP A 16 10.57 -6.36 10.44
C ASP A 16 10.71 -4.88 10.88
N LYS A 17 11.53 -4.08 10.17
CA LYS A 17 11.75 -2.66 10.54
C LYS A 17 10.93 -1.71 9.67
N SER A 18 10.40 -0.65 10.26
CA SER A 18 9.67 0.39 9.53
C SER A 18 10.60 1.18 8.60
N ILE A 19 10.12 1.52 7.40
CA ILE A 19 10.81 2.46 6.49
C ILE A 19 10.34 3.87 6.82
N LYS A 20 11.29 4.81 6.88
CA LYS A 20 10.99 6.24 6.99
C LYS A 20 11.33 6.91 5.67
N ILE A 21 10.33 7.43 4.98
CA ILE A 21 10.47 8.17 3.73
C ILE A 21 10.36 9.65 4.09
N PRO A 22 11.39 10.48 3.84
CA PRO A 22 11.29 11.92 4.02
C PRO A 22 10.11 12.47 3.23
N PHE A 23 9.25 13.27 3.87
CA PHE A 23 8.03 13.76 3.25
C PHE A 23 7.63 15.12 3.84
N GLU A 24 7.21 16.03 2.98
CA GLU A 24 6.77 17.37 3.35
C GLU A 24 5.25 17.46 3.23
N PHE A 25 4.57 17.51 4.39
CA PHE A 25 3.11 17.64 4.43
C PHE A 25 2.69 19.09 4.20
N ARG A 26 1.77 19.30 3.26
CA ARG A 26 1.16 20.59 2.92
C ARG A 26 -0.30 20.62 3.42
N ASN A 27 -0.82 21.82 3.65
CA ASN A 27 -2.22 22.06 4.04
C ASN A 27 -2.67 21.30 5.31
N VAL A 28 -1.75 21.07 6.24
CA VAL A 28 -2.05 20.40 7.52
C VAL A 28 -2.93 21.33 8.36
N PRO A 29 -4.08 20.86 8.89
CA PRO A 29 -4.89 21.64 9.82
C PRO A 29 -4.06 22.12 11.02
N SER A 30 -4.25 23.37 11.44
CA SER A 30 -3.42 24.01 12.47
C SER A 30 -3.43 23.25 13.81
N ASP A 31 -4.54 22.57 14.12
CA ASP A 31 -4.74 21.74 15.32
C ASP A 31 -4.20 20.29 15.18
N LYS A 32 -3.47 20.01 14.09
CA LYS A 32 -2.91 18.70 13.74
C LYS A 32 -1.42 18.74 13.36
N VAL A 33 -0.79 19.90 13.39
CA VAL A 33 0.63 20.09 13.00
C VAL A 33 1.58 19.27 13.86
N ASP A 34 1.26 19.09 15.14
CA ASP A 34 2.00 18.24 16.09
C ASP A 34 1.88 16.74 15.78
N LYS A 35 0.87 16.34 15.01
CA LYS A 35 0.60 14.94 14.64
C LYS A 35 1.32 14.50 13.37
N VAL A 36 1.84 15.43 12.59
CA VAL A 36 2.60 15.14 11.37
C VAL A 36 4.09 15.34 11.63
N GLY A 37 4.89 14.37 11.18
CA GLY A 37 6.35 14.46 11.24
C GLY A 37 6.95 14.99 9.94
N GLN A 38 8.26 14.84 9.78
CA GLN A 38 8.98 15.11 8.52
C GLN A 38 9.11 13.88 7.62
N HIS A 39 8.43 12.79 7.97
CA HIS A 39 8.56 11.50 7.31
C HIS A 39 7.21 10.78 7.27
N ILE A 40 6.96 10.05 6.18
CA ILE A 40 5.98 8.97 6.14
C ILE A 40 6.65 7.70 6.65
N VAL A 41 5.97 6.98 7.55
CA VAL A 41 6.47 5.72 8.12
C VAL A 41 5.65 4.57 7.57
N ILE A 42 6.29 3.68 6.82
CA ILE A 42 5.66 2.44 6.31
C ILE A 42 6.12 1.30 7.20
N ARG A 43 5.17 0.70 7.93
CA ARG A 43 5.41 -0.43 8.84
C ARG A 43 5.32 -1.76 8.08
N PRO A 44 5.95 -2.84 8.57
CA PRO A 44 5.70 -4.18 8.04
C PRO A 44 4.19 -4.49 8.06
N ALA A 45 3.66 -4.95 6.92
CA ALA A 45 2.23 -5.22 6.78
C ALA A 45 1.78 -6.37 7.70
N SER A 46 0.67 -6.17 8.40
CA SER A 46 0.02 -7.23 9.16
C SER A 46 -0.74 -8.18 8.23
N VAL A 47 -1.07 -9.38 8.73
CA VAL A 47 -1.95 -10.35 8.03
C VAL A 47 -3.27 -9.70 7.63
N SER A 48 -3.89 -8.98 8.55
CA SER A 48 -5.17 -8.27 8.31
C SER A 48 -5.03 -7.22 7.22
N THR A 49 -3.93 -6.46 7.20
CA THR A 49 -3.66 -5.48 6.14
C THR A 49 -3.47 -6.14 4.79
N TRP A 50 -2.76 -7.27 4.73
CA TRP A 50 -2.61 -8.03 3.49
C TRP A 50 -3.95 -8.49 2.93
N PHE A 51 -4.83 -9.06 3.77
CA PHE A 51 -6.17 -9.47 3.33
C PHE A 51 -7.02 -8.29 2.83
N ARG A 52 -6.80 -7.07 3.34
CA ARG A 52 -7.44 -5.85 2.83
C ARG A 52 -6.84 -5.39 1.50
N LEU A 53 -5.52 -5.50 1.34
CA LEU A 53 -4.78 -5.06 0.15
C LEU A 53 -4.90 -6.01 -1.05
N LYS A 54 -4.87 -7.33 -0.82
CA LYS A 54 -4.95 -8.38 -1.87
C LYS A 54 -6.11 -8.16 -2.86
N PRO A 55 -7.37 -7.95 -2.43
CA PRO A 55 -8.48 -7.71 -3.37
C PRO A 55 -8.34 -6.39 -4.13
N LEU A 56 -7.76 -5.35 -3.54
CA LEU A 56 -7.56 -4.06 -4.23
C LEU A 56 -6.51 -4.19 -5.33
N LEU A 57 -5.43 -4.92 -5.06
CA LEU A 57 -4.41 -5.23 -6.07
C LEU A 57 -4.96 -6.06 -7.22
N ALA A 58 -5.88 -6.99 -6.94
CA ALA A 58 -6.53 -7.82 -7.96
C ALA A 58 -7.49 -7.04 -8.88
N MET A 59 -7.94 -5.84 -8.47
CA MET A 59 -8.78 -4.97 -9.29
C MET A 59 -7.99 -4.17 -10.34
N ILE A 60 -6.66 -4.09 -10.21
CA ILE A 60 -5.79 -3.47 -11.21
C ILE A 60 -5.50 -4.51 -12.30
N GLU A 61 -5.64 -4.13 -13.58
CA GLU A 61 -5.31 -5.03 -14.68
C GLU A 61 -3.85 -5.49 -14.58
N GLY A 62 -3.58 -6.78 -14.78
CA GLY A 62 -2.24 -7.35 -14.55
C GLY A 62 -1.12 -6.63 -15.31
N LYS A 63 -1.36 -6.23 -16.57
CA LYS A 63 -0.41 -5.44 -17.36
C LYS A 63 -0.12 -4.05 -16.75
N ASP A 64 -1.14 -3.41 -16.19
CA ASP A 64 -1.06 -2.07 -15.63
C ASP A 64 -0.41 -2.14 -14.25
N LEU A 65 -0.68 -3.20 -13.48
CA LEU A 65 -0.01 -3.48 -12.21
C LEU A 65 1.49 -3.74 -12.43
N GLU A 66 1.88 -4.53 -13.43
CA GLU A 66 3.29 -4.71 -13.79
C GLU A 66 3.93 -3.42 -14.31
N LEU A 67 3.16 -2.57 -15.00
CA LEU A 67 3.61 -1.24 -15.39
C LEU A 67 3.78 -0.29 -14.19
N ALA A 68 2.93 -0.37 -13.18
CA ALA A 68 3.01 0.42 -11.95
C ALA A 68 4.08 -0.08 -10.95
N LYS A 69 4.59 -1.29 -11.12
CA LYS A 69 5.71 -1.80 -10.32
C LYS A 69 7.04 -1.19 -10.76
N ALA A 70 7.82 -0.78 -9.77
CA ALA A 70 9.17 -0.27 -9.94
C ALA A 70 10.12 -1.40 -10.35
N ALA A 71 10.92 -1.12 -11.37
CA ALA A 71 11.95 -2.01 -11.86
C ALA A 71 13.27 -1.25 -12.02
N LYS A 72 14.39 -1.96 -11.96
CA LYS A 72 15.71 -1.33 -12.09
C LYS A 72 15.83 -0.62 -13.46
N GLY A 73 16.05 0.69 -13.44
CA GLY A 73 16.18 1.51 -14.65
C GLY A 73 14.87 2.00 -15.23
N LYS A 74 13.75 1.81 -14.51
CA LYS A 74 12.44 2.34 -14.86
C LYS A 74 12.13 3.50 -13.92
N ASP A 75 12.25 4.71 -14.45
CA ASP A 75 11.89 5.93 -13.74
C ASP A 75 10.41 6.28 -14.02
N PHE A 76 9.83 7.15 -13.18
CA PHE A 76 8.47 7.62 -13.39
C PHE A 76 8.35 8.31 -14.76
N ASN A 77 7.35 7.92 -15.55
CA ASN A 77 7.15 8.37 -16.91
C ASN A 77 5.66 8.56 -17.21
N THR A 78 5.34 9.02 -18.42
CA THR A 78 3.96 9.28 -18.85
C THR A 78 3.07 8.05 -18.77
N ASP A 79 3.54 6.87 -19.19
CA ASP A 79 2.74 5.64 -19.15
C ASP A 79 2.39 5.25 -17.69
N ILE A 80 3.34 5.43 -16.76
CA ILE A 80 3.10 5.21 -15.33
C ILE A 80 2.11 6.25 -14.80
N ALA A 81 2.25 7.52 -15.19
CA ALA A 81 1.33 8.57 -14.78
C ALA A 81 -0.11 8.30 -15.24
N GLU A 82 -0.30 7.79 -16.47
CA GLU A 82 -1.61 7.38 -16.98
C GLU A 82 -2.23 6.23 -16.16
N VAL A 83 -1.41 5.27 -15.70
CA VAL A 83 -1.88 4.22 -14.78
C VAL A 83 -2.25 4.80 -13.42
N MET A 84 -1.44 5.72 -12.87
CA MET A 84 -1.75 6.40 -11.60
C MET A 84 -3.09 7.15 -11.67
N GLU A 85 -3.33 7.85 -12.78
CA GLU A 85 -4.57 8.59 -13.00
C GLU A 85 -5.76 7.64 -13.21
N ARG A 86 -5.62 6.60 -14.04
CA ARG A 86 -6.67 5.61 -14.31
C ARG A 86 -7.17 4.93 -13.04
N TYR A 87 -6.26 4.64 -12.12
CA TYR A 87 -6.56 3.94 -10.88
C TYR A 87 -6.44 4.83 -9.63
N ASP A 88 -6.55 6.17 -9.74
CA ASP A 88 -6.32 7.15 -8.66
C ASP A 88 -6.90 6.67 -7.32
N THR A 89 -8.22 6.49 -7.26
CA THR A 89 -8.92 6.10 -6.03
C THR A 89 -8.40 4.79 -5.45
N LEU A 90 -8.15 3.80 -6.31
CA LEU A 90 -7.74 2.45 -5.90
C LEU A 90 -6.29 2.44 -5.40
N ILE A 91 -5.39 3.12 -6.10
CA ILE A 91 -3.98 3.27 -5.71
C ILE A 91 -3.88 4.08 -4.42
N MET A 92 -4.66 5.15 -4.28
CA MET A 92 -4.70 5.93 -3.04
C MET A 92 -5.23 5.10 -1.87
N GLU A 93 -6.24 4.26 -2.06
CA GLU A 93 -6.73 3.36 -1.01
C GLU A 93 -5.64 2.36 -0.57
N ILE A 94 -4.92 1.78 -1.54
CA ILE A 94 -3.77 0.91 -1.27
C ILE A 94 -2.69 1.68 -0.47
N VAL A 95 -2.40 2.92 -0.87
CA VAL A 95 -1.42 3.77 -0.19
C VAL A 95 -1.86 4.08 1.25
N TYR A 96 -3.12 4.43 1.48
CA TYR A 96 -3.65 4.70 2.81
C TYR A 96 -3.56 3.46 3.70
N LEU A 97 -3.95 2.29 3.20
CA LEU A 97 -3.87 1.04 3.95
C LEU A 97 -2.43 0.64 4.28
N GLY A 98 -1.50 0.83 3.34
CA GLY A 98 -0.10 0.52 3.58
C GLY A 98 0.58 1.47 4.58
N ILE A 99 0.21 2.75 4.59
CA ILE A 99 0.71 3.74 5.58
C ILE A 99 0.04 3.53 6.94
N HIS A 100 -1.28 3.32 6.96
CA HIS A 100 -2.08 3.16 8.17
C HIS A 100 -2.52 1.70 8.35
N ASN A 101 -1.56 0.81 8.60
CA ASN A 101 -1.81 -0.63 8.68
C ASN A 101 -2.42 -1.13 10.01
N ASN A 102 -2.91 -0.19 10.83
CA ASN A 102 -3.44 -0.45 12.17
C ASN A 102 -4.91 -0.85 12.09
N ASP A 103 -5.49 -1.24 13.23
CA ASP A 103 -6.93 -1.39 13.35
C ASP A 103 -7.63 -0.03 13.17
N GLY A 104 -8.63 0.00 12.29
CA GLY A 104 -9.36 1.20 11.91
C GLY A 104 -8.92 1.80 10.57
N ASP A 105 -9.64 2.83 10.15
CA ASP A 105 -9.35 3.57 8.92
C ASP A 105 -8.48 4.79 9.20
N MET A 106 -7.66 5.14 8.21
CA MET A 106 -6.90 6.37 8.25
C MET A 106 -7.86 7.56 8.46
N PRO A 107 -7.56 8.50 9.40
CA PRO A 107 -8.40 9.66 9.62
C PRO A 107 -8.59 10.48 8.33
N GLU A 108 -9.81 10.95 8.06
CA GLU A 108 -10.15 11.69 6.83
C GLU A 108 -9.30 12.94 6.62
N TRP A 109 -8.98 13.66 7.70
CA TRP A 109 -8.09 14.82 7.61
C TRP A 109 -6.70 14.44 7.09
N PHE A 110 -6.19 13.25 7.45
CA PHE A 110 -4.87 12.79 7.04
C PHE A 110 -4.87 12.26 5.61
N LYS A 111 -5.94 11.57 5.19
CA LYS A 111 -6.16 11.21 3.78
C LYS A 111 -6.13 12.45 2.89
N LYS A 112 -6.85 13.52 3.29
CA LYS A 112 -6.88 14.79 2.56
C LYS A 112 -5.50 15.44 2.50
N VAL A 113 -4.80 15.54 3.62
CA VAL A 113 -3.43 16.08 3.67
C VAL A 113 -2.49 15.30 2.76
N LEU A 114 -2.53 13.96 2.77
CA LEU A 114 -1.72 13.13 1.89
C LEU A 114 -2.05 13.40 0.42
N LYS A 115 -3.33 13.39 0.05
CA LYS A 115 -3.75 13.65 -1.34
C LYS A 115 -3.33 15.05 -1.82
N ASP A 116 -3.47 16.07 -0.98
CA ASP A 116 -3.11 17.45 -1.32
C ASP A 116 -1.58 17.69 -1.35
N SER A 117 -0.81 16.83 -0.67
CA SER A 117 0.65 16.97 -0.57
C SER A 117 1.41 16.19 -1.65
N CYS A 118 0.79 15.16 -2.24
CA CYS A 118 1.46 14.26 -3.17
C CYS A 118 1.24 14.64 -4.64
N THR A 119 2.28 14.48 -5.45
CA THR A 119 2.18 14.30 -6.90
C THR A 119 1.94 12.83 -7.26
N TRP A 120 1.65 12.54 -8.53
CA TRP A 120 1.60 11.15 -9.01
C TRP A 120 2.91 10.40 -8.83
N GLU A 121 4.06 11.08 -8.92
CA GLU A 121 5.37 10.48 -8.68
C GLU A 121 5.55 10.11 -7.20
N ASP A 122 5.12 10.98 -6.28
CA ASP A 122 5.14 10.69 -4.84
C ASP A 122 4.23 9.49 -4.52
N ILE A 123 3.02 9.45 -5.10
CA ILE A 123 2.08 8.33 -4.96
C ILE A 123 2.70 7.04 -5.49
N TYR A 124 3.35 7.09 -6.66
CA TYR A 124 4.06 5.95 -7.23
C TYR A 124 5.18 5.42 -6.31
N ILE A 125 5.97 6.31 -5.70
CA ILE A 125 7.02 5.95 -4.74
C ILE A 125 6.40 5.27 -3.51
N LEU A 126 5.34 5.84 -2.95
CA LEU A 126 4.65 5.29 -1.78
C LEU A 126 4.01 3.94 -2.07
N PHE A 127 3.31 3.83 -3.21
CA PHE A 127 2.73 2.58 -3.68
C PHE A 127 3.79 1.49 -3.80
N ASN A 128 4.93 1.78 -4.44
CA ASN A 128 6.00 0.80 -4.61
C ASN A 128 6.69 0.44 -3.30
N ALA A 129 6.83 1.37 -2.36
CA ALA A 129 7.34 1.06 -1.03
C ALA A 129 6.41 0.09 -0.26
N ILE A 130 5.09 0.20 -0.46
CA ILE A 130 4.09 -0.72 0.10
C ILE A 130 4.16 -2.07 -0.60
N ILE A 131 4.14 -2.11 -1.94
CA ILE A 131 4.26 -3.36 -2.72
C ILE A 131 5.54 -4.11 -2.36
N TYR A 132 6.67 -3.41 -2.25
CA TYR A 132 7.94 -3.98 -1.83
C TYR A 132 7.81 -4.61 -0.44
N ARG A 133 7.15 -3.93 0.51
CA ARG A 133 6.93 -4.44 1.86
C ARG A 133 6.03 -5.66 1.93
N LEU A 134 5.04 -5.75 1.02
CA LEU A 134 4.29 -6.99 0.84
C LEU A 134 5.26 -8.07 0.35
N GLY A 135 5.95 -7.81 -0.77
CA GLY A 135 6.92 -8.67 -1.47
C GLY A 135 8.06 -9.25 -0.63
N THR A 136 8.60 -8.49 0.32
CA THR A 136 9.77 -8.87 1.13
C THR A 136 9.42 -9.27 2.56
N SER A 137 8.15 -9.30 2.92
CA SER A 137 7.76 -9.77 4.25
C SER A 137 8.11 -11.26 4.38
N SER A 138 8.75 -11.68 5.47
CA SER A 138 8.90 -13.09 5.88
C SER A 138 7.54 -13.81 5.88
N PHE A 139 6.48 -13.01 6.05
CA PHE A 139 5.08 -13.36 5.90
C PHE A 139 4.66 -13.80 4.48
N LEU A 140 5.21 -13.30 3.38
CA LEU A 140 4.95 -13.88 2.05
C LEU A 140 5.59 -15.25 1.88
N ASN A 141 6.70 -15.56 2.56
CA ASN A 141 7.20 -16.93 2.61
C ASN A 141 6.23 -17.82 3.41
N THR A 142 5.60 -17.28 4.47
CA THR A 142 4.54 -17.97 5.23
C THR A 142 3.24 -18.10 4.44
N ILE A 143 2.83 -17.09 3.67
CA ILE A 143 1.66 -17.14 2.79
C ILE A 143 1.90 -18.04 1.60
N THR A 144 3.06 -17.99 0.95
CA THR A 144 3.41 -18.90 -0.14
C THR A 144 3.49 -20.33 0.38
N ALA A 145 4.02 -20.54 1.60
CA ALA A 145 3.96 -21.82 2.27
C ALA A 145 2.51 -22.22 2.62
N MET A 146 1.65 -21.28 3.05
CA MET A 146 0.23 -21.52 3.30
C MET A 146 -0.54 -21.82 2.02
N GLU A 147 -0.43 -21.04 0.95
CA GLU A 147 -1.03 -21.24 -0.37
C GLU A 147 -0.55 -22.57 -0.98
N ALA A 148 0.71 -22.98 -0.75
CA ALA A 148 1.21 -24.29 -1.17
C ALA A 148 0.63 -25.49 -0.39
N VAL A 149 0.04 -25.26 0.79
CA VAL A 149 -0.64 -26.29 1.60
C VAL A 149 -2.14 -26.03 1.81
N SER A 150 -2.69 -24.96 1.24
CA SER A 150 -4.05 -24.50 1.48
C SER A 150 -4.96 -24.96 0.33
N PRO A 151 -5.99 -25.77 0.60
CA PRO A 151 -6.88 -26.31 -0.42
C PRO A 151 -8.05 -25.36 -0.72
N LEU A 152 -7.79 -24.05 -0.90
CA LEU A 152 -8.86 -23.07 -1.12
C LEU A 152 -9.23 -22.99 -2.61
N ASP A 153 -10.42 -23.47 -2.96
CA ASP A 153 -10.98 -23.47 -4.33
C ASP A 153 -11.79 -22.18 -4.60
N GLU A 154 -12.08 -21.86 -5.88
CA GLU A 154 -12.75 -20.60 -6.32
C GLU A 154 -14.01 -20.24 -5.51
N ARG A 155 -14.70 -21.25 -4.98
CA ARG A 155 -15.93 -21.11 -4.18
C ARG A 155 -15.69 -20.43 -2.83
N GLU A 156 -14.54 -20.64 -2.20
CA GLU A 156 -14.22 -20.00 -0.92
C GLU A 156 -13.78 -18.54 -1.10
N ILE A 157 -13.23 -18.19 -2.27
CA ILE A 157 -12.93 -16.80 -2.64
C ILE A 157 -14.23 -16.01 -2.85
N ILE A 158 -15.23 -16.62 -3.50
CA ILE A 158 -16.56 -16.03 -3.68
C ILE A 158 -17.26 -15.85 -2.32
N ALA A 159 -17.18 -16.83 -1.42
CA ALA A 159 -17.75 -16.72 -0.07
C ALA A 159 -17.09 -15.62 0.78
N LEU A 160 -15.79 -15.37 0.61
CA LEU A 160 -15.09 -14.25 1.26
C LEU A 160 -15.50 -12.89 0.68
N GLN A 161 -15.78 -12.81 -0.62
CA GLN A 161 -16.31 -11.60 -1.26
C GLN A 161 -17.74 -11.30 -0.80
N GLU A 162 -18.61 -12.31 -0.74
CA GLU A 162 -19.98 -12.17 -0.22
C GLU A 162 -19.98 -11.74 1.26
N ASN A 163 -19.06 -12.27 2.06
CA ASN A 163 -18.87 -11.80 3.43
C ASN A 163 -18.42 -10.34 3.46
N LYS A 164 -17.45 -9.91 2.64
CA LYS A 164 -17.06 -8.49 2.59
C LYS A 164 -18.23 -7.57 2.25
N GLU A 165 -19.09 -7.95 1.28
CA GLU A 165 -20.28 -7.18 0.93
C GLU A 165 -21.33 -7.15 2.05
N THR A 166 -21.51 -8.26 2.76
CA THR A 166 -22.45 -8.36 3.90
C THR A 166 -22.02 -7.45 5.05
N TRP A 167 -20.72 -7.39 5.33
CA TRP A 167 -20.17 -6.54 6.39
C TRP A 167 -20.18 -5.06 5.98
N LEU A 168 -19.97 -4.73 4.70
CA LEU A 168 -20.12 -3.37 4.17
C LEU A 168 -21.58 -2.88 4.21
N LYS A 169 -22.55 -3.77 3.94
CA LYS A 169 -23.99 -3.45 4.07
C LYS A 169 -24.42 -3.28 5.53
N ALA A 170 -23.86 -4.07 6.45
CA ALA A 170 -24.16 -3.94 7.88
C ALA A 170 -23.52 -2.69 8.53
N ALA A 171 -22.47 -2.13 7.91
CA ALA A 171 -21.77 -0.95 8.40
C ALA A 171 -22.37 0.39 7.90
N LEU A 172 -23.35 0.36 7.00
CA LEU A 172 -24.10 1.54 6.55
C LEU A 172 -25.42 1.61 7.32
N PRO A 173 -25.68 2.65 8.15
CA PRO A 173 -26.98 2.81 8.79
C PRO A 173 -28.05 3.20 7.76
N SER A 174 -29.26 2.66 7.95
CA SER A 174 -30.47 2.91 7.16
C SER A 174 -30.88 4.38 7.09
#